data_AF-A0A813Z557-F1
#
_entry.id   AF-A0A813Z557-F1
#
_cell.length_a   1.000
_cell.length_b   1.000
_cell.length_c   1.000
_cell.angle_alpha   90.00
_cell.angle_beta   90.00
_cell.angle_gamma   90.00
#
_symmetry.space_group_name_H-M   'P 1'
#
loop_
_entity.id
_entity.type
_entity.pdbx_description
1 polymer ?
#
loop_
_entity_poly.entity_id
_entity_poly.type
_entity_poly.pdbx_seq_one_letter_code
_entity_poly.pdbx_strand_id
1 'polypeptide(L)'
;MIKRPIKTFKLSVDILRTVSGIRLPVRCYIVDGLPVGSCNYTADEMCKLISNWWPKTFGLYLTSLVSTILGNNCNGFLREIPINQIVTYNEILELPNLSGSILSFLMSGDFDVKIVAMEQNIKIFCGTFKYTIKPIKNG
;
A
#
# COMPACT_ATOMS: atom_id res chain seq x y z
N MET A 1 3.56 -17.42 29.39
CA MET A 1 3.47 -16.48 28.25
C MET A 1 2.46 -17.02 27.25
N ILE A 2 1.29 -16.40 27.16
CA ILE A 2 0.26 -16.79 26.18
C ILE A 2 0.67 -16.16 24.84
N LYS A 3 1.18 -16.98 23.91
CA LYS A 3 1.36 -16.57 22.52
C LYS A 3 -0.03 -16.28 21.95
N ARG A 4 -0.38 -14.99 21.79
CA ARG A 4 -1.60 -14.61 21.08
C ARG A 4 -1.50 -15.16 19.65
N PRO A 5 -2.56 -15.78 19.11
CA PRO A 5 -2.53 -16.30 17.75
C PRO A 5 -2.29 -15.16 16.77
N ILE A 6 -1.49 -15.43 15.73
CA ILE A 6 -1.20 -14.53 14.62
C ILE A 6 -2.54 -14.06 14.05
N LYS A 7 -2.85 -12.77 14.22
CA LYS A 7 -4.09 -12.17 13.72
C LYS A 7 -4.01 -12.11 12.20
N THR A 8 -4.97 -12.74 11.52
CA THR A 8 -4.98 -12.80 10.05
C THR A 8 -5.43 -11.46 9.49
N PHE A 9 -4.50 -10.68 8.96
CA PHE A 9 -4.80 -9.48 8.18
C PHE A 9 -4.68 -9.72 6.70
N LYS A 10 -5.61 -9.10 5.98
CA LYS A 10 -5.69 -9.14 4.53
C LYS A 10 -6.01 -7.74 4.03
N LEU A 11 -5.25 -7.27 3.05
CA LEU A 11 -5.57 -6.06 2.30
C LEU A 11 -5.86 -6.45 0.86
N SER A 12 -7.06 -6.15 0.38
CA SER A 12 -7.42 -6.30 -1.03
C SER A 12 -7.33 -4.94 -1.71
N VAL A 13 -6.53 -4.84 -2.76
CA VAL A 13 -6.42 -3.65 -3.60
C VAL A 13 -6.93 -3.99 -4.99
N ASP A 14 -7.77 -3.13 -5.54
CA ASP A 14 -8.31 -3.21 -6.89
C ASP A 14 -8.08 -1.86 -7.59
N ILE A 15 -7.39 -1.88 -8.71
CA ILE A 15 -6.92 -0.71 -9.44
C ILE A 15 -7.46 -0.80 -10.86
N LEU A 16 -8.26 0.20 -11.23
CA LEU A 16 -8.73 0.41 -12.59
C LEU A 16 -8.02 1.62 -13.18
N ARG A 17 -7.49 1.48 -14.39
CA ARG A 17 -6.93 2.58 -15.17
C ARG A 17 -7.87 2.92 -16.32
N THR A 18 -8.15 4.20 -16.52
CA THR A 18 -8.92 4.66 -17.68
C THR A 18 -7.97 5.01 -18.82
N VAL A 19 -8.18 4.40 -19.99
CA VAL A 19 -7.46 4.67 -21.23
C VAL A 19 -8.49 4.91 -22.33
N SER A 20 -8.51 6.12 -22.89
CA SER A 20 -9.46 6.50 -23.94
C SER A 20 -10.93 6.22 -23.55
N GLY A 21 -11.29 6.46 -22.29
CA GLY A 21 -12.63 6.21 -21.75
C GLY A 21 -12.93 4.75 -21.35
N ILE A 22 -12.04 3.80 -21.66
CA ILE A 22 -12.19 2.39 -21.28
C ILE A 22 -11.49 2.16 -19.94
N ARG A 23 -12.20 1.54 -18.98
CA ARG A 23 -11.64 1.17 -17.67
C ARG A 23 -11.04 -0.23 -17.75
N LEU A 24 -9.72 -0.31 -17.58
CA LEU A 24 -8.93 -1.53 -17.65
C LEU A 24 -8.38 -1.89 -16.27
N PRO A 25 -8.51 -3.14 -15.81
CA PRO A 25 -7.91 -3.55 -14.55
C PRO A 25 -6.39 -3.61 -14.69
N VAL A 26 -5.69 -2.95 -13.77
CA VAL A 26 -4.26 -3.16 -13.56
C VAL A 26 -4.10 -4.49 -12.85
N ARG A 27 -3.49 -5.48 -13.49
CA ARG A 27 -3.35 -6.83 -12.90
C ARG A 27 -2.40 -6.81 -11.69
N CYS A 28 -2.40 -7.90 -10.94
CA CYS A 28 -1.36 -8.17 -9.97
C CYS A 28 -0.07 -8.61 -10.71
N TYR A 29 1.03 -7.92 -10.46
CA TYR A 29 2.36 -8.21 -10.99
C TYR A 29 3.33 -8.49 -9.83
N ILE A 30 4.38 -9.26 -10.09
CA ILE A 30 5.49 -9.42 -9.14
C ILE A 30 6.65 -8.54 -9.61
N VAL A 31 7.10 -7.64 -8.74
CA VAL A 31 8.22 -6.72 -8.98
C VAL A 31 9.17 -6.85 -7.81
N ASP A 32 10.43 -7.18 -8.06
CA ASP A 32 11.45 -7.43 -7.03
C ASP A 32 10.98 -8.42 -5.93
N GLY A 33 10.23 -9.44 -6.34
CA GLY A 33 9.70 -10.47 -5.44
C GLY A 33 8.49 -10.04 -4.59
N LEU A 34 7.91 -8.86 -4.86
CA LEU A 34 6.73 -8.35 -4.16
C LEU A 34 5.54 -8.14 -5.09
N PRO A 35 4.30 -8.40 -4.62
CA PRO A 35 3.10 -8.13 -5.40
C PRO A 35 2.84 -6.63 -5.57
N VAL A 36 2.42 -6.20 -6.75
CA VAL A 36 2.12 -4.81 -7.12
C VAL A 36 0.90 -4.76 -8.04
N GLY A 37 -0.04 -3.86 -7.78
CA GLY A 37 -1.24 -3.68 -8.60
C GLY A 37 -2.51 -4.13 -7.89
N SER A 38 -3.46 -4.72 -8.63
CA SER A 38 -4.69 -5.26 -8.04
C SER A 38 -4.43 -6.62 -7.39
N CYS A 39 -3.88 -6.62 -6.18
CA CYS A 39 -3.48 -7.83 -5.44
C CYS A 39 -4.20 -7.95 -4.09
N ASN A 40 -4.15 -9.17 -3.55
CA ASN A 40 -4.41 -9.40 -2.13
C ASN A 40 -3.06 -9.49 -1.41
N TYR A 41 -2.88 -8.66 -0.40
CA TYR A 41 -1.66 -8.58 0.38
C TYR A 41 -1.87 -9.20 1.75
N THR A 42 -0.90 -10.04 2.12
CA THR A 42 -0.72 -10.48 3.49
C THR A 42 -0.10 -9.37 4.34
N ALA A 43 -0.15 -9.60 5.65
CA ALA A 43 0.57 -8.84 6.64
C ALA A 43 2.07 -8.62 6.30
N ASP A 44 2.77 -9.72 5.99
CA ASP A 44 4.21 -9.71 5.71
C ASP A 44 4.55 -8.98 4.39
N GLU A 45 3.74 -9.14 3.35
CA GLU A 45 3.95 -8.45 2.07
C GLU A 45 3.77 -6.94 2.22
N MET A 46 2.75 -6.50 2.98
CA MET A 46 2.58 -5.08 3.30
C MET A 46 3.77 -4.52 4.06
N CYS A 47 4.28 -5.26 5.06
CA CYS A 47 5.50 -4.86 5.76
C CYS A 47 6.67 -4.64 4.81
N LYS A 48 6.91 -5.59 3.89
CA LYS A 48 8.02 -5.52 2.93
C LYS A 48 7.86 -4.38 1.93
N LEU A 49 6.64 -4.16 1.42
CA LEU A 49 6.36 -3.06 0.49
C LEU A 49 6.59 -1.71 1.13
N ILE A 50 6.06 -1.54 2.34
CA ILE A 50 6.25 -0.33 3.12
C ILE A 50 7.74 -0.16 3.45
N SER A 51 8.45 -1.17 3.93
CA SER A 51 9.89 -1.02 4.23
C SER A 51 10.74 -0.68 3.00
N ASN A 52 10.33 -1.14 1.82
CA ASN A 52 11.09 -0.92 0.59
C ASN A 52 10.79 0.41 -0.09
N TRP A 53 9.54 0.89 -0.02
CA TRP A 53 9.09 2.06 -0.78
C TRP A 53 8.81 3.29 0.08
N TRP A 54 8.65 3.11 1.39
CA TRP A 54 8.45 4.23 2.28
C TRP A 54 9.79 4.92 2.56
N PRO A 55 9.85 6.26 2.54
CA PRO A 55 11.10 6.97 2.84
C PRO A 55 11.61 6.58 4.23
N LYS A 56 12.89 6.21 4.33
CA LYS A 56 13.54 5.81 5.60
C LYS A 56 13.54 6.90 6.67
N THR A 57 13.26 8.14 6.29
CA THR A 57 13.12 9.31 7.16
C THR A 57 11.82 9.29 7.97
N PHE A 58 10.81 8.53 7.55
CA PHE A 58 9.61 8.30 8.35
C PHE A 58 9.88 7.26 9.42
N GLY A 59 9.81 7.64 10.71
CA GLY A 59 9.40 6.66 11.71
C GLY A 59 7.94 6.31 11.43
N LEU A 60 7.65 5.10 10.98
CA LEU A 60 6.27 4.74 10.69
C LEU A 60 5.51 4.54 11.99
N TYR A 61 4.38 5.20 12.10
CA TYR A 61 3.51 5.08 13.23
C TYR A 61 2.43 4.06 12.87
N LEU A 62 2.45 2.92 13.51
CA LEU A 62 1.44 1.88 13.35
C LEU A 62 0.98 1.48 14.75
N THR A 63 -0.34 1.51 14.96
CA THR A 63 -0.95 1.13 16.24
C THR A 63 -0.43 -0.25 16.70
N SER A 64 -0.46 -0.52 18.01
CA SER A 64 -0.11 -1.85 18.53
C SER A 64 -0.95 -2.96 17.91
N LEU A 65 -2.16 -2.66 17.42
CA LEU A 65 -2.95 -3.57 16.57
C LEU A 65 -2.17 -3.98 15.32
N VAL A 66 -1.65 -3.03 14.55
CA VAL A 66 -0.97 -3.30 13.29
C VAL A 66 0.39 -4.00 13.49
N SER A 67 1.16 -3.71 14.55
CA SER A 67 2.38 -4.49 14.85
C SER A 67 2.06 -5.92 15.33
N THR A 68 0.94 -6.11 16.05
CA THR A 68 0.46 -7.46 16.46
C THR A 68 -0.16 -8.23 15.29
N ILE A 69 -0.63 -7.52 14.27
CA ILE A 69 -1.32 -8.05 13.08
C ILE A 69 -0.35 -8.35 11.93
N LEU A 70 0.61 -7.45 11.69
CA LEU A 70 1.57 -7.57 10.59
C LEU A 70 2.78 -8.47 10.92
N GLY A 71 2.85 -8.95 12.15
CA GLY A 71 3.90 -9.87 12.61
C GLY A 71 5.24 -9.20 12.89
N ASN A 72 6.14 -9.95 13.54
CA ASN A 72 7.46 -9.49 13.97
C ASN A 72 8.39 -8.99 12.83
N ASN A 73 7.98 -9.14 11.58
CA ASN A 73 8.76 -8.73 10.41
C ASN A 73 8.75 -7.22 10.15
N CYS A 74 7.85 -6.48 10.81
CA CYS A 74 7.83 -5.02 10.79
C CYS A 74 8.58 -4.37 11.99
N ASN A 75 9.14 -5.15 12.91
CA ASN A 75 9.60 -4.68 14.24
C ASN A 75 10.75 -3.66 14.23
N GLY A 76 11.44 -3.45 13.10
CA GLY A 76 12.56 -2.50 13.02
C GLY A 76 12.17 -1.05 12.74
N PHE A 77 10.94 -0.78 12.31
CA PHE A 77 10.59 0.50 11.67
C PHE A 77 9.32 1.16 12.22
N LEU A 78 8.57 0.48 13.09
CA LEU A 78 7.26 0.93 13.57
C LEU A 78 7.29 1.41 15.02
N ARG A 79 6.75 2.60 15.28
CA ARG A 79 6.43 3.13 16.62
C ARG A 79 4.92 3.00 16.89
N GLU A 80 4.55 2.68 18.13
CA GLU A 80 3.15 2.51 18.52
C GLU A 80 2.35 3.83 18.45
N ILE A 81 1.19 3.82 17.78
CA ILE A 81 0.19 4.89 17.89
C ILE A 81 -0.79 4.57 19.02
N PRO A 82 -0.95 5.45 20.02
CA PRO A 82 -2.03 5.36 21.00
C PRO A 82 -3.40 5.40 20.33
N ILE A 83 -4.33 4.57 20.81
CA ILE A 83 -5.73 4.60 20.40
C ILE A 83 -6.27 6.03 20.63
N ASN A 84 -7.01 6.57 19.67
CA ASN A 84 -7.58 7.93 19.67
C ASN A 84 -6.62 9.10 19.41
N GLN A 85 -5.42 8.86 18.87
CA GLN A 85 -4.61 9.94 18.29
C GLN A 85 -4.87 10.14 16.80
N ILE A 86 -4.95 11.40 16.39
CA ILE A 86 -4.90 11.80 14.98
C ILE A 86 -3.42 11.93 14.61
N VAL A 87 -2.98 11.12 13.66
CA VAL A 87 -1.65 11.23 13.09
C VAL A 87 -1.76 11.96 11.75
N THR A 88 -1.04 13.09 11.64
CA THR A 88 -0.97 13.88 10.42
C THR A 88 0.41 13.70 9.80
N TYR A 89 0.46 13.54 8.47
CA TYR A 89 1.69 13.40 7.72
C TYR A 89 1.76 14.51 6.67
N ASN A 90 2.85 15.29 6.68
CA ASN A 90 3.09 16.39 5.75
C ASN A 90 4.44 16.18 5.06
N GLU A 91 4.47 15.39 4.00
CA GLU A 91 5.71 15.04 3.33
C GLU A 91 5.54 14.92 1.82
N ILE A 92 6.66 15.06 1.12
CA ILE A 92 6.76 14.95 -0.32
C ILE A 92 7.37 13.58 -0.65
N LEU A 93 6.59 12.76 -1.35
CA LEU A 93 7.05 11.47 -1.86
C LEU A 93 7.53 11.65 -3.29
N GLU A 94 8.80 11.36 -3.54
CA GLU A 94 9.32 11.26 -4.91
C GLU A 94 8.86 9.94 -5.53
N LEU A 95 8.15 10.04 -6.66
CA LEU A 95 7.71 8.86 -7.40
C LEU A 95 8.85 8.33 -8.26
N PRO A 96 9.09 7.00 -8.29
CA PRO A 96 10.12 6.42 -9.14
C PRO A 96 9.80 6.66 -10.62
N ASN A 97 10.83 6.91 -11.42
CA ASN A 97 10.70 7.02 -12.86
C ASN A 97 10.56 5.62 -13.48
N LEU A 98 9.38 5.30 -14.00
CA LEU A 98 9.06 3.99 -14.58
C LEU A 98 9.24 3.92 -16.12
N SER A 99 9.84 4.94 -16.76
CA SER A 99 9.83 5.14 -18.22
C SER A 99 10.43 3.99 -19.02
N GLY A 100 11.37 3.25 -18.42
CA GLY A 100 12.05 2.10 -19.04
C GLY A 100 11.56 0.74 -18.54
N SER A 101 10.51 0.69 -17.73
CA SER A 101 10.01 -0.55 -17.11
C SER A 101 8.79 -1.12 -17.83
N ILE A 102 8.48 -2.39 -17.58
CA ILE A 102 7.22 -3.03 -17.98
C ILE A 102 5.98 -2.34 -17.36
N LEU A 103 6.19 -1.53 -16.32
CA LEU A 103 5.16 -0.78 -15.61
C LEU A 103 4.99 0.65 -16.14
N SER A 104 5.57 1.00 -17.30
CA SER A 104 5.44 2.32 -17.91
C SER A 104 3.98 2.75 -18.12
N PHE A 105 3.05 1.80 -18.24
CA PHE A 105 1.61 2.08 -18.30
C PHE A 105 1.05 2.73 -17.03
N LEU A 106 1.75 2.67 -15.89
CA LEU A 106 1.39 3.36 -14.65
C LEU A 106 1.82 4.83 -14.63
N MET A 107 2.61 5.30 -15.59
CA MET A 107 3.17 6.66 -15.57
C MET A 107 2.20 7.76 -16.01
N SER A 108 1.06 7.40 -16.55
CA SER A 108 0.04 8.37 -16.93
C SER A 108 -1.35 7.75 -16.98
N GLY A 109 -2.35 8.58 -16.70
CA GLY A 109 -3.76 8.22 -16.82
C GLY A 109 -4.54 8.46 -15.54
N ASP A 110 -5.82 8.15 -15.62
CA ASP A 110 -6.75 8.24 -14.50
C ASP A 110 -6.89 6.87 -13.83
N PHE A 111 -6.79 6.84 -12.52
CA PHE A 111 -6.82 5.62 -11.73
C PHE A 111 -7.93 5.70 -10.69
N ASP A 112 -8.71 4.62 -10.61
CA ASP A 112 -9.61 4.35 -9.49
C ASP A 112 -9.01 3.21 -8.67
N VAL A 113 -8.70 3.47 -7.41
CA VAL A 113 -8.12 2.49 -6.49
C VAL A 113 -9.09 2.22 -5.36
N LYS A 114 -9.55 0.99 -5.24
CA LYS A 114 -10.35 0.50 -4.13
C LYS A 114 -9.48 -0.33 -3.20
N ILE A 115 -9.57 -0.03 -1.91
CA ILE A 115 -8.81 -0.70 -0.86
C ILE A 115 -9.78 -1.24 0.18
N VAL A 116 -9.65 -2.51 0.53
CA VAL A 116 -10.42 -3.15 1.60
C VAL A 116 -9.44 -3.82 2.55
N ALA A 117 -9.44 -3.42 3.82
CA ALA A 117 -8.64 -4.09 4.84
C ALA A 117 -9.54 -4.91 5.76
N MET A 118 -9.11 -6.13 6.06
CA MET A 118 -9.79 -7.07 6.94
C MET A 118 -8.83 -7.58 8.03
N GLU A 119 -9.32 -7.69 9.25
CA GLU A 119 -8.66 -8.36 10.37
C GLU A 119 -9.62 -9.44 10.89
N GLN A 120 -9.17 -10.71 10.97
CA GLN A 120 -10.02 -11.82 11.45
C GLN A 120 -11.37 -11.93 10.70
N ASN A 121 -11.36 -11.68 9.39
CA ASN A 121 -12.56 -11.59 8.53
C ASN A 121 -13.54 -10.45 8.89
N ILE A 122 -13.17 -9.53 9.78
CA ILE A 122 -13.89 -8.30 10.05
C ILE A 122 -13.30 -7.20 9.18
N LYS A 123 -14.16 -6.50 8.44
CA LYS A 123 -13.76 -5.38 7.61
C LYS A 123 -13.48 -4.15 8.48
N ILE A 124 -12.20 -3.77 8.55
CA ILE A 124 -11.73 -2.63 9.37
C ILE A 124 -11.58 -1.35 8.54
N PHE A 125 -11.42 -1.46 7.22
CA PHE A 125 -11.31 -0.30 6.34
C PHE A 125 -11.88 -0.58 4.95
N CYS A 126 -12.46 0.46 4.35
CA CYS A 126 -12.88 0.50 2.95
C CYS A 126 -12.68 1.89 2.41
N GLY A 127 -11.80 2.05 1.43
CA GLY A 127 -11.55 3.32 0.77
C GLY A 127 -11.69 3.17 -0.74
N THR A 128 -12.11 4.23 -1.40
CA THR A 128 -11.92 4.39 -2.83
C THR A 128 -11.26 5.72 -3.08
N PHE A 129 -10.13 5.68 -3.78
CA PHE A 129 -9.31 6.83 -4.12
C PHE A 129 -9.32 6.99 -5.63
N LYS A 130 -9.44 8.22 -6.09
CA LYS A 130 -9.34 8.55 -7.50
C LYS A 130 -8.21 9.55 -7.68
N TYR A 131 -7.29 9.28 -8.58
CA TYR A 131 -6.19 10.18 -8.87
C TYR A 131 -5.79 10.10 -10.34
N THR A 132 -5.15 11.15 -10.82
CA THR A 132 -4.64 11.26 -12.18
C THR A 132 -3.13 11.43 -12.11
N ILE A 133 -2.39 10.59 -12.82
CA ILE A 133 -0.95 10.78 -13.04
C ILE A 133 -0.78 11.48 -14.39
N LYS A 134 -0.10 12.63 -14.38
CA LYS A 134 0.24 13.37 -15.61
C LYS A 134 1.72 13.16 -15.92
N PRO A 135 2.08 12.89 -17.18
CA PRO A 135 3.49 12.81 -17.55
C PRO A 135 4.15 14.18 -17.36
N ILE A 136 5.35 14.18 -16.81
CA ILE A 136 6.18 15.39 -16.72
C ILE A 136 6.60 15.73 -18.15
N LYS A 137 6.12 16.87 -18.67
CA LYS A 137 6.64 17.41 -19.93
C LYS A 137 8.05 17.89 -19.67
N ASN A 138 9.05 17.10 -20.04
CA ASN A 138 10.39 17.64 -20.23
C ASN A 138 10.32 18.54 -21.48
N GLY A 139 10.40 19.85 -21.26
CA GLY A 139 10.64 20.84 -22.31
C GLY A 139 12.08 20.78 -22.79
#